data_AF-A0A540MWV6-F1
#
_entry.id   AF-A0A540MWV6-F1
#
_cell.length_a   1.000
_cell.length_b   1.000
_cell.length_c   1.000
_cell.angle_alpha   90.00
_cell.angle_beta   90.00
_cell.angle_gamma   90.00
#
_symmetry.space_group_name_H-M   'P 1'
#
loop_
_entity.id
_entity.type
_entity.pdbx_description
1 polymer ?
#
loop_
_entity_poly.entity_id
_entity_poly.type
_entity_poly.pdbx_seq_one_letter_code
_entity_poly.pdbx_strand_id
1 'polypeptide(L)' 'MVTAMKALFDLPEETKQKHKSPKPYQSYQGRSPVIPLNESFGIDDACRLEATQAFTNLMWPQGNPAFW' A
#
# COMPACT_ATOMS: atom_id res chain seq x y z
N MET A 1 -0.90 4.24 15.05
CA MET A 1 -1.86 4.01 13.94
C MET A 1 -1.75 5.09 12.85
N VAL A 2 -1.81 6.39 13.17
CA VAL A 2 -1.68 7.47 12.15
C VAL A 2 -0.29 7.56 11.50
N THR A 3 0.78 7.31 12.26
CA THR A 3 2.17 7.40 11.76
C THR A 3 2.50 6.38 10.66
N ALA A 4 2.02 5.15 10.81
CA ALA A 4 2.23 4.08 9.84
C ALA A 4 1.50 4.35 8.52
N MET A 5 0.29 4.92 8.60
CA MET A 5 -0.48 5.34 7.43
C MET A 5 0.23 6.45 6.66
N LYS A 6 0.74 7.46 7.37
CA LYS A 6 1.51 8.55 6.77
C LYS A 6 2.77 8.01 6.07
N ALA A 7 3.52 7.12 6.72
CA ALA A 7 4.71 6.50 6.14
C ALA A 7 4.41 5.71 4.86
N LEU A 8 3.23 5.09 4.74
CA LEU A 8 2.80 4.39 3.53
C LEU A 8 2.55 5.35 2.36
N PHE A 9 1.82 6.44 2.62
CA PHE A 9 1.42 7.38 1.57
C PHE A 9 2.55 8.34 1.15
N ASP A 10 3.51 8.59 2.04
CA ASP A 10 4.75 9.35 1.75
C ASP A 10 5.76 8.55 0.89
N LEU A 11 5.50 7.27 0.60
CA LEU A 11 6.34 6.48 -0.31
C LEU A 11 6.36 7.07 -1.74
N PRO A 12 7.47 6.87 -2.49
CA PRO A 12 7.53 7.24 -3.90
C PRO A 12 6.37 6.61 -4.69
N GLU A 13 5.80 7.37 -5.63
CA GLU A 13 4.67 6.94 -6.45
C GLU A 13 4.93 5.60 -7.15
N GLU A 14 6.13 5.42 -7.69
CA GLU A 14 6.57 4.20 -8.35
C GLU A 14 6.53 2.98 -7.42
N THR A 15 6.82 3.17 -6.13
CA THR A 15 6.71 2.11 -5.12
C THR A 15 5.26 1.78 -4.84
N LYS A 16 4.41 2.79 -4.65
CA LYS A 16 2.96 2.60 -4.41
C LYS A 16 2.31 1.85 -5.58
N GLN A 17 2.66 2.20 -6.82
CA GLN A 17 2.17 1.56 -8.05
C GLN A 17 2.61 0.11 -8.26
N LYS A 18 3.60 -0.40 -7.52
CA LYS A 18 3.96 -1.83 -7.54
C LYS A 18 2.88 -2.70 -6.92
N HIS A 19 2.07 -2.16 -6.02
CA HIS A 19 0.98 -2.90 -5.41
C HIS A 19 -0.19 -3.06 -6.40
N LYS A 20 -0.16 -4.17 -7.14
CA LYS A 20 -1.19 -4.55 -8.11
C LYS A 20 -1.80 -5.88 -7.72
N SER A 21 -3.13 -5.92 -7.75
CA SER A 21 -3.93 -7.12 -7.57
C SER A 21 -4.76 -7.38 -8.81
N PRO A 22 -4.91 -8.64 -9.25
CA PRO A 22 -5.86 -9.00 -10.29
C PRO A 22 -7.32 -8.80 -9.83
N LYS A 23 -7.58 -8.70 -8.53
CA LYS A 23 -8.91 -8.46 -8.01
C LYS A 23 -9.29 -6.98 -8.12
N PRO A 24 -10.54 -6.67 -8.50
CA PRO A 24 -11.03 -5.29 -8.57
C PRO A 24 -10.82 -4.56 -7.25
N TYR A 25 -10.39 -3.31 -7.32
CA TYR A 25 -10.21 -2.39 -6.18
C TYR A 25 -9.15 -2.78 -5.13
N GLN A 26 -8.44 -3.89 -5.32
CA GLN A 26 -7.40 -4.38 -4.41
C GLN A 26 -5.97 -3.94 -4.79
N SER A 27 -5.85 -3.08 -5.80
CA SER A 27 -4.57 -2.45 -6.17
C SER A 27 -4.43 -1.09 -5.49
N TYR A 28 -3.22 -0.54 -5.52
CA TYR A 28 -3.05 0.89 -5.27
C TYR A 28 -3.81 1.68 -6.33
N GLN A 29 -4.62 2.63 -5.87
CA GLN A 29 -5.33 3.60 -6.70
C GLN A 29 -4.93 4.99 -6.23
N GLY A 30 -4.10 5.66 -7.01
CA GLY A 30 -3.72 7.05 -6.82
C GLY A 30 -3.76 7.79 -8.15
N ARG A 31 -3.95 9.11 -8.09
CA ARG A 31 -3.94 10.01 -9.26
C ARG A 31 -4.93 9.61 -10.36
N SER A 32 -6.09 9.06 -9.98
CA SER A 32 -7.16 8.79 -10.94
C SER A 32 -7.72 10.11 -11.47
N PRO A 33 -7.85 10.30 -12.80
CA PRO A 33 -8.51 11.49 -13.34
C PRO A 33 -9.99 11.55 -12.96
N VAL A 34 -10.60 10.40 -12.63
CA VAL A 34 -12.00 10.29 -12.18
C VAL A 34 -12.13 10.68 -10.70
N ILE A 35 -11.11 10.37 -9.88
CA ILE A 35 -11.10 10.72 -8.45
C ILE A 35 -9.74 11.32 -8.07
N PRO A 36 -9.49 12.60 -8.42
CA PRO A 36 -8.16 13.20 -8.33
C PRO A 36 -7.72 13.56 -6.90
N LEU A 37 -8.67 13.60 -5.96
CA LEU A 37 -8.43 14.04 -4.59
C LEU A 37 -8.18 12.89 -3.60
N ASN A 38 -8.18 11.63 -4.07
CA ASN A 38 -7.98 10.48 -3.21
C ASN A 38 -6.83 9.58 -3.67
N GLU A 39 -6.28 8.89 -2.68
CA GLU A 39 -5.41 7.74 -2.89
C GLU A 39 -5.83 6.63 -1.91
N SER A 40 -5.65 5.38 -2.34
CA SER A 40 -6.07 4.22 -1.55
C SER A 40 -5.24 2.98 -1.87
N PHE A 41 -5.16 2.09 -0.89
CA PHE A 41 -4.64 0.73 -1.03
C PHE A 41 -5.72 -0.26 -0.60
N GLY A 42 -5.99 -1.27 -1.42
CA GLY A 42 -6.69 -2.46 -0.99
C GLY A 42 -5.68 -3.56 -0.67
N ILE A 43 -5.82 -4.24 0.46
CA ILE A 43 -4.98 -5.37 0.83
C ILE A 43 -5.91 -6.55 1.08
N ASP A 44 -5.78 -7.58 0.24
CA ASP A 44 -6.51 -8.82 0.41
C ASP A 44 -6.02 -9.59 1.64
N ASP A 45 -6.96 -10.22 2.35
CA ASP A 45 -6.68 -11.10 3.48
C ASP A 45 -5.73 -10.46 4.52
N ALA A 46 -5.87 -9.16 4.79
CA ALA A 46 -4.99 -8.40 5.68
C ALA A 46 -4.93 -8.94 7.13
N CYS A 47 -5.86 -9.82 7.54
CA CYS A 47 -5.79 -10.53 8.82
C CYS A 47 -4.76 -11.67 8.82
N ARG A 48 -4.27 -12.08 7.64
CA ARG A 48 -3.25 -13.11 7.49
C ARG A 48 -1.86 -12.49 7.57
N LEU A 49 -0.99 -13.11 8.35
CA LEU A 49 0.40 -12.68 8.51
C LEU A 49 1.14 -12.72 7.16
N GLU A 50 0.88 -13.73 6.33
CA GLU A 50 1.58 -13.86 5.04
C GLU A 50 1.22 -12.72 4.08
N ALA A 51 -0.06 -12.33 4.05
CA ALA A 51 -0.54 -11.25 3.19
C ALA A 51 0.03 -9.90 3.62
N THR A 52 0.05 -9.63 4.93
CA THR A 52 0.63 -8.41 5.48
C THR A 52 2.14 -8.37 5.29
N GLN A 53 2.86 -9.48 5.48
CA GLN A 53 4.30 -9.55 5.21
C GLN A 53 4.63 -9.33 3.73
N ALA A 54 3.89 -9.96 2.81
CA ALA A 54 4.08 -9.75 1.37
C ALA A 54 3.90 -8.28 0.98
N PHE A 55 2.84 -7.64 1.49
CA PHE A 55 2.59 -6.21 1.28
C PHE A 55 3.72 -5.33 1.86
N THR A 56 4.10 -5.57 3.12
CA THR A 56 5.10 -4.76 3.81
C THR A 56 6.47 -4.89 3.15
N ASN A 57 6.87 -6.09 2.74
CA ASN A 57 8.13 -6.34 2.02
C ASN A 57 8.15 -5.69 0.63
N LEU A 58 7.00 -5.62 -0.04
CA LEU A 58 6.88 -4.94 -1.33
C LEU A 58 7.04 -3.42 -1.18
N MET A 59 6.43 -2.83 -0.15
CA MET A 59 6.48 -1.39 0.12
C MET A 59 7.83 -0.95 0.69
N TRP A 60 8.44 -1.78 1.54
CA TRP A 60 9.72 -1.51 2.18
C TRP A 60 10.66 -2.72 2.10
N PRO A 61 11.35 -2.92 0.97
CA PRO A 61 12.27 -4.04 0.79
C PRO A 61 13.45 -4.04 1.78
N GLN A 62 13.80 -2.86 2.30
CA GLN A 62 14.86 -2.67 3.31
C GLN A 62 14.30 -2.63 4.75
N GLY A 63 12.99 -2.77 4.90
CA GLY A 63 12.30 -2.70 6.17
C GLY A 63 11.71 -1.34 6.53
N ASN A 64 10.79 -1.33 7.50
CA ASN A 64 10.17 -0.12 8.02
C ASN A 64 10.00 -0.19 9.56
N PRO A 65 10.87 0.49 10.32
CA PRO A 65 10.75 0.55 11.79
C PRO A 65 9.47 1.20 12.30
N ALA A 66 8.77 2.00 11.49
CA ALA A 66 7.50 2.62 11.87
C ALA A 66 6.31 1.67 11.76
N PHE A 67 6.50 0.49 11.16
CA PHE A 67 5.48 -0.52 10.92
C PHE A 67 5.71 -1.81 11.72
N TRP A 68 6.91 -1.99 12.28
CA TRP A 68 7.33 -3.17 13.04
C TRP A 68 7.36 -2.92 14.55
#